data_AF-A0A1S3SID9-F1
#
_entry.id   AF-A0A1S3SID9-F1
#
_cell.length_a   1.000
_cell.length_b   1.000
_cell.length_c   1.000
_cell.angle_alpha   90.00
_cell.angle_beta   90.00
_cell.angle_gamma   90.00
#
_symmetry.space_group_name_H-M   'P 1'
#
loop_
_entity.id
_entity.type
_entity.pdbx_description
1 polymer ?
#
loop_
_entity_poly.entity_id
_entity_poly.type
_entity_poly.pdbx_seq_one_letter_code
_entity_poly.pdbx_strand_id
1 'polypeptide(L)'
;DNIFRLESSHFENGRGKSPYDPKMLSASIMLDGELYSGTSADFMGRDFAIFRTLGEHHPIRTEQHDSRWLNDPRFVGVNLIPESDNPEDDKIFLFFKENAMDGEHTGKATIARIGQLCKNDLGGHRSLVNKWTTFLKARLTCSVPGLNGIDTHFDELQDVFLMSSKDPKNPVIYAVFTTSSNIFKGSAVCMYNMADIRRVFLGPYAHRDGPTYQWVPFQGRVPYPRPGTCPSKTFGGFDSTKDLPDDVITFARGHPAMFNPVHPIGGRPIVVRTDVDYQFSQLVVDKVEAEDGQYDVMFIGTDLGTVLKVVTIPRESWHDLEEVVLEEMTVFRVRSHTGKLVMVIID
;
A
#
# COMPACT_ATOMS: atom_id res chain seq x y z
N ASP A 1 -12.64 -3.06 35.14
CA ASP A 1 -12.48 -4.49 34.84
C ASP A 1 -11.84 -4.69 33.47
N ASN A 2 -10.52 -4.90 33.45
CA ASN A 2 -9.78 -5.22 32.22
C ASN A 2 -9.88 -6.72 31.98
N ILE A 3 -11.00 -7.16 31.39
CA ILE A 3 -11.29 -8.57 31.17
C ILE A 3 -10.65 -9.01 29.86
N PHE A 4 -9.55 -9.76 29.93
CA PHE A 4 -9.02 -10.52 28.81
C PHE A 4 -9.63 -11.92 28.82
N ARG A 5 -10.74 -12.11 28.10
CA ARG A 5 -11.48 -13.38 28.00
C ARG A 5 -11.61 -13.82 26.55
N LEU A 6 -11.23 -15.05 26.28
CA LEU A 6 -11.47 -15.72 25.00
C LEU A 6 -12.83 -16.43 25.03
N GLU A 7 -13.68 -16.17 24.05
CA GLU A 7 -14.91 -16.93 23.85
C GLU A 7 -14.61 -18.19 23.03
N SER A 8 -14.57 -19.35 23.70
CA SER A 8 -14.13 -20.62 23.09
C SER A 8 -15.23 -21.40 22.38
N SER A 9 -16.49 -20.98 22.49
CA SER A 9 -17.66 -21.68 21.94
C SER A 9 -18.03 -21.25 20.53
N HIS A 10 -17.47 -20.15 20.03
CA HIS A 10 -17.79 -19.61 18.72
C HIS A 10 -16.52 -19.49 17.86
N PHE A 11 -16.51 -20.18 16.72
CA PHE A 11 -15.43 -20.09 15.74
C PHE A 11 -16.01 -19.70 14.40
N GLU A 12 -15.53 -18.59 13.85
CA GLU A 12 -15.87 -18.15 12.52
C GLU A 12 -14.90 -18.72 11.46
N ASN A 13 -15.35 -18.70 10.21
CA ASN A 13 -14.49 -19.03 9.09
C ASN A 13 -13.39 -17.95 8.91
N GLY A 14 -12.12 -18.39 8.86
CA GLY A 14 -10.94 -17.53 8.69
C GLY A 14 -10.51 -17.30 7.23
N ARG A 15 -11.17 -17.93 6.25
CA ARG A 15 -10.83 -17.81 4.82
C ARG A 15 -10.94 -16.36 4.35
N GLY A 16 -9.89 -15.86 3.72
CA GLY A 16 -9.80 -14.46 3.28
C GLY A 16 -9.55 -13.47 4.41
N LYS A 17 -9.50 -13.92 5.67
CA LYS A 17 -9.16 -13.12 6.85
C LYS A 17 -7.71 -13.38 7.29
N SER A 18 -7.35 -14.65 7.44
CA SER A 18 -6.02 -15.14 7.81
C SER A 18 -5.53 -16.14 6.76
N PRO A 19 -4.23 -16.12 6.39
CA PRO A 19 -3.67 -17.13 5.50
C PRO A 19 -3.56 -18.50 6.18
N TYR A 20 -3.48 -19.55 5.36
CA TYR A 20 -3.20 -20.92 5.83
C TYR A 20 -1.71 -21.14 6.16
N ASP A 21 -0.80 -20.52 5.39
CA ASP A 21 0.64 -20.62 5.61
C ASP A 21 1.09 -19.56 6.64
N PRO A 22 1.70 -19.95 7.78
CA PRO A 22 2.16 -19.01 8.79
C PRO A 22 3.32 -18.10 8.34
N LYS A 23 4.01 -18.42 7.23
CA LYS A 23 5.04 -17.54 6.65
C LYS A 23 4.44 -16.41 5.82
N MET A 24 3.17 -16.54 5.44
CA MET A 24 2.47 -15.55 4.65
C MET A 24 1.91 -14.47 5.56
N LEU A 25 2.21 -13.22 5.23
CA LEU A 25 1.66 -12.08 5.95
C LEU A 25 0.26 -11.76 5.46
N SER A 26 -0.50 -11.08 6.31
CA SER A 26 -1.75 -10.43 5.94
C SER A 26 -1.70 -8.98 6.40
N ALA A 27 -2.32 -8.11 5.63
CA ALA A 27 -2.58 -6.74 6.08
C ALA A 27 -4.08 -6.64 6.36
N SER A 28 -4.47 -6.08 7.50
CA SER A 28 -5.88 -6.01 7.88
C SER A 28 -6.21 -4.78 8.71
N ILE A 29 -7.46 -4.34 8.62
CA ILE A 29 -8.04 -3.30 9.47
C ILE A 29 -9.52 -3.61 9.70
N MET A 30 -9.97 -3.38 10.93
CA MET A 30 -11.36 -3.55 11.36
C MET A 30 -12.00 -2.16 11.46
N LEU A 31 -13.03 -1.90 10.66
CA LEU A 31 -13.72 -0.61 10.60
C LEU A 31 -15.22 -0.86 10.63
N ASP A 32 -15.93 -0.24 11.58
CA ASP A 32 -17.40 -0.31 11.67
C ASP A 32 -17.98 -1.75 11.64
N GLY A 33 -17.24 -2.73 12.19
CA GLY A 33 -17.64 -4.14 12.18
C GLY A 33 -17.37 -4.88 10.86
N GLU A 34 -16.76 -4.22 9.87
CA GLU A 34 -16.30 -4.82 8.59
C GLU A 34 -14.77 -4.99 8.58
N LEU A 35 -14.32 -6.20 8.25
CA LEU A 35 -12.90 -6.57 8.22
C LEU A 35 -12.38 -6.49 6.80
N TYR A 36 -11.49 -5.54 6.55
CA TYR A 36 -10.73 -5.43 5.33
C TYR A 36 -9.42 -6.20 5.49
N SER A 37 -9.10 -7.06 4.52
CA SER A 37 -7.89 -7.90 4.59
C SER A 37 -7.30 -8.18 3.22
N GLY A 38 -5.99 -8.02 3.09
CA GLY A 38 -5.21 -8.51 1.96
C GLY A 38 -4.47 -9.79 2.38
N THR A 39 -4.83 -10.94 1.79
CA THR A 39 -4.21 -12.24 2.11
C THR A 39 -4.48 -13.29 1.01
N SER A 40 -3.98 -14.51 1.20
CA SER A 40 -4.37 -15.67 0.39
C SER A 40 -5.58 -16.39 0.99
N ALA A 41 -6.54 -16.77 0.15
CA ALA A 41 -7.81 -17.38 0.55
C ALA A 41 -7.89 -18.89 0.33
N ASP A 42 -6.86 -19.52 -0.23
CA ASP A 42 -6.82 -20.96 -0.46
C ASP A 42 -5.70 -21.66 0.32
N PHE A 43 -5.86 -22.97 0.47
CA PHE A 43 -4.88 -23.83 1.14
C PHE A 43 -3.55 -23.86 0.39
N MET A 44 -3.56 -23.70 -0.94
CA MET A 44 -2.35 -23.74 -1.76
C MET A 44 -1.54 -22.44 -1.71
N GLY A 45 -2.07 -21.36 -1.12
CA GLY A 45 -1.35 -20.09 -0.99
C GLY A 45 -1.18 -19.35 -2.34
N ARG A 46 -2.17 -19.45 -3.23
CA ARG A 46 -2.12 -18.88 -4.60
C ARG A 46 -3.30 -17.96 -4.91
N ASP A 47 -4.42 -18.10 -4.22
CA ASP A 47 -5.59 -17.24 -4.38
C ASP A 47 -5.45 -15.97 -3.52
N PHE A 48 -4.54 -15.09 -3.91
CA PHE A 48 -4.39 -13.78 -3.27
C PHE A 48 -5.52 -12.84 -3.66
N ALA A 49 -6.12 -12.21 -2.66
CA ALA A 49 -7.17 -11.23 -2.88
C ALA A 49 -7.26 -10.22 -1.74
N ILE A 50 -7.92 -9.11 -2.04
CA ILE A 50 -8.34 -8.11 -1.05
C ILE A 50 -9.80 -8.36 -0.74
N PHE A 51 -10.12 -8.61 0.53
CA PHE A 51 -11.45 -8.96 1.02
C PHE A 51 -12.04 -7.85 1.88
N ARG A 52 -13.37 -7.76 1.86
CA ARG A 52 -14.17 -7.23 2.97
C ARG A 52 -15.08 -8.35 3.45
N THR A 53 -14.94 -8.72 4.72
CA THR A 53 -15.74 -9.75 5.40
C THR A 53 -16.36 -9.16 6.65
N LEU A 54 -17.21 -9.93 7.34
CA LEU A 54 -18.04 -9.42 8.43
C LEU A 54 -19.03 -8.35 7.92
N GLY A 55 -19.68 -7.63 8.82
CA GLY A 55 -20.73 -6.67 8.49
C GLY A 55 -22.05 -7.29 8.03
N GLU A 56 -22.96 -6.43 7.58
CA GLU A 56 -24.32 -6.81 7.16
C GLU A 56 -24.40 -7.30 5.70
N HIS A 57 -23.37 -6.99 4.90
CA HIS A 57 -23.37 -7.28 3.47
C HIS A 57 -22.62 -8.58 3.13
N HIS A 58 -22.88 -9.12 1.93
CA HIS A 58 -22.13 -10.27 1.45
C HIS A 58 -20.64 -9.93 1.30
N PRO A 59 -19.72 -10.86 1.64
CA PRO A 59 -18.29 -10.59 1.50
C PRO A 59 -17.89 -10.15 0.08
N ILE A 60 -17.04 -9.13 0.00
CA ILE A 60 -16.54 -8.58 -1.27
C ILE A 60 -15.09 -9.00 -1.45
N ARG A 61 -14.68 -9.27 -2.70
CA ARG A 61 -13.29 -9.58 -3.02
C ARG A 61 -12.82 -9.02 -4.36
N THR A 62 -11.52 -9.02 -4.61
CA THR A 62 -10.97 -8.80 -5.97
C THR A 62 -11.30 -9.96 -6.91
N GLU A 63 -11.23 -9.72 -8.23
CA GLU A 63 -11.28 -10.80 -9.23
C GLU A 63 -10.22 -11.87 -8.95
N GLN A 64 -10.62 -13.13 -9.12
CA GLN A 64 -9.78 -14.29 -8.88
C GLN A 64 -9.07 -14.68 -10.18
N HIS A 65 -7.80 -15.11 -10.08
CA HIS A 65 -6.99 -15.58 -11.21
C HIS A 65 -6.83 -14.55 -12.34
N ASP A 66 -6.82 -13.26 -12.00
CA ASP A 66 -6.54 -12.16 -12.94
C ASP A 66 -5.30 -11.39 -12.49
N SER A 67 -4.16 -11.63 -13.17
CA SER A 67 -2.89 -10.97 -12.84
C SER A 67 -2.94 -9.45 -13.01
N ARG A 68 -3.88 -8.92 -13.80
CA ARG A 68 -4.09 -7.47 -13.93
C ARG A 68 -4.46 -6.86 -12.59
N TRP A 69 -5.29 -7.58 -11.82
CA TRP A 69 -5.73 -7.17 -10.51
C TRP A 69 -4.64 -7.36 -9.47
N LEU A 70 -4.14 -8.59 -9.33
CA LEU A 70 -3.11 -8.95 -8.35
C LEU A 70 -2.23 -10.07 -8.92
N ASN A 71 -0.91 -9.88 -8.90
CA ASN A 71 0.04 -10.86 -9.46
C ASN A 71 1.02 -11.37 -8.41
N ASP A 72 0.62 -12.41 -7.66
CA ASP A 72 1.40 -12.98 -6.53
C ASP A 72 1.84 -11.89 -5.51
N PRO A 73 0.90 -11.12 -4.95
CA PRO A 73 1.22 -10.01 -4.07
C PRO A 73 1.68 -10.46 -2.68
N ARG A 74 2.39 -9.56 -1.97
CA ARG A 74 2.64 -9.62 -0.52
C ARG A 74 2.13 -8.33 0.09
N PHE A 75 1.10 -8.45 0.92
CA PHE A 75 0.44 -7.32 1.57
C PHE A 75 1.24 -6.84 2.78
N VAL A 76 1.30 -5.52 2.94
CA VAL A 76 2.12 -4.83 3.93
C VAL A 76 1.25 -4.02 4.90
N GLY A 77 0.30 -3.22 4.39
CA GLY A 77 -0.55 -2.39 5.24
C GLY A 77 -1.92 -2.08 4.61
N VAL A 78 -2.90 -1.76 5.45
CA VAL A 78 -4.24 -1.29 5.05
C VAL A 78 -4.64 -0.13 5.95
N ASN A 79 -5.10 0.98 5.38
CA ASN A 79 -5.49 2.17 6.14
C ASN A 79 -6.73 2.84 5.55
N LEU A 80 -7.57 3.39 6.42
CA LEU A 80 -8.65 4.31 6.04
C LEU A 80 -8.07 5.73 5.93
N ILE A 81 -8.29 6.39 4.81
CA ILE A 81 -7.95 7.81 4.63
C ILE A 81 -9.20 8.54 4.09
N PRO A 82 -9.75 9.50 4.85
CA PRO A 82 -10.86 10.32 4.36
C PRO A 82 -10.43 11.17 3.16
N GLU A 83 -11.30 11.28 2.15
CA GLU A 83 -11.03 12.09 0.95
C GLU A 83 -11.70 13.48 1.04
N SER A 84 -12.79 13.61 1.79
CA SER A 84 -13.54 14.85 1.97
C SER A 84 -14.15 14.93 3.38
N ASP A 85 -14.97 15.94 3.66
CA ASP A 85 -15.77 16.00 4.90
C ASP A 85 -17.01 15.09 4.85
N ASN A 86 -17.32 14.52 3.68
CA ASN A 86 -18.37 13.53 3.50
C ASN A 86 -17.78 12.10 3.65
N PRO A 87 -18.18 11.33 4.67
CA PRO A 87 -17.71 9.96 4.87
C PRO A 87 -18.06 9.00 3.72
N GLU A 88 -18.99 9.35 2.83
CA GLU A 88 -19.27 8.55 1.62
C GLU A 88 -18.08 8.53 0.64
N ASP A 89 -17.16 9.50 0.75
CA ASP A 89 -15.96 9.59 -0.09
C ASP A 89 -14.75 8.86 0.54
N ASP A 90 -14.92 8.27 1.73
CA ASP A 90 -13.86 7.54 2.44
C ASP A 90 -13.28 6.41 1.59
N LYS A 91 -11.95 6.31 1.60
CA LYS A 91 -11.23 5.26 0.88
C LYS A 91 -10.33 4.45 1.78
N ILE A 92 -10.22 3.17 1.41
CA ILE A 92 -9.27 2.23 1.97
C ILE A 92 -8.08 2.15 1.04
N PHE A 93 -6.88 2.42 1.57
CA PHE A 93 -5.62 2.31 0.87
C PHE A 93 -4.87 1.06 1.32
N LEU A 94 -4.41 0.26 0.36
CA LEU A 94 -3.64 -0.97 0.60
C LEU A 94 -2.23 -0.82 0.06
N PHE A 95 -1.25 -1.24 0.84
CA PHE A 95 0.16 -1.23 0.47
C PHE A 95 0.64 -2.66 0.32
N PHE A 96 1.24 -2.97 -0.81
CA PHE A 96 1.70 -4.31 -1.13
C PHE A 96 2.80 -4.27 -2.18
N LYS A 97 3.49 -5.38 -2.39
CA LYS A 97 4.37 -5.61 -3.54
C LYS A 97 3.90 -6.80 -4.33
N GLU A 98 4.13 -6.82 -5.63
CA GLU A 98 3.71 -7.91 -6.51
C GLU A 98 4.72 -8.12 -7.65
N ASN A 99 4.61 -9.22 -8.38
CA ASN A 99 5.41 -9.44 -9.57
C ASN A 99 4.96 -8.51 -10.70
N ALA A 100 5.92 -7.89 -11.39
CA ALA A 100 5.68 -7.11 -12.60
C ALA A 100 4.97 -7.95 -13.67
N MET A 101 4.09 -7.30 -14.45
CA MET A 101 3.45 -7.88 -15.62
C MET A 101 4.08 -7.30 -16.88
N ASP A 102 5.39 -7.44 -17.01
CA ASP A 102 6.07 -7.12 -18.26
C ASP A 102 6.06 -8.39 -19.12
N GLY A 103 6.00 -8.26 -20.45
CA GLY A 103 5.77 -9.38 -21.37
C GLY A 103 6.76 -10.56 -21.19
N GLU A 104 6.54 -11.67 -21.90
CA GLU A 104 7.33 -12.92 -21.76
C GLU A 104 8.86 -12.77 -21.91
N HIS A 105 9.35 -11.62 -22.39
CA HIS A 105 10.75 -11.33 -22.67
C HIS A 105 11.48 -10.51 -21.61
N THR A 106 10.77 -10.03 -20.59
CA THR A 106 11.35 -9.23 -19.49
C THR A 106 11.56 -10.07 -18.25
N GLY A 107 12.74 -9.94 -17.63
CA GLY A 107 13.09 -10.67 -16.41
C GLY A 107 12.10 -10.42 -15.27
N LYS A 108 12.02 -11.37 -14.33
CA LYS A 108 11.16 -11.24 -13.14
C LYS A 108 11.56 -9.99 -12.35
N ALA A 109 10.63 -9.06 -12.20
CA ALA A 109 10.79 -7.85 -11.39
C ALA A 109 9.69 -7.76 -10.34
N THR A 110 10.02 -7.16 -9.19
CA THR A 110 9.04 -6.80 -8.15
C THR A 110 8.62 -5.35 -8.34
N ILE A 111 7.36 -5.03 -8.05
CA ILE A 111 6.85 -3.68 -8.06
C ILE A 111 6.11 -3.43 -6.74
N ALA A 112 6.49 -2.36 -6.03
CA ALA A 112 5.70 -1.85 -4.92
C ALA A 112 4.46 -1.11 -5.40
N ARG A 113 3.34 -1.30 -4.70
CA ARG A 113 2.01 -0.81 -5.08
C ARG A 113 1.32 -0.13 -3.91
N ILE A 114 0.53 0.87 -4.27
CA ILE A 114 -0.58 1.36 -3.47
C ILE A 114 -1.87 1.06 -4.24
N GLY A 115 -2.85 0.47 -3.56
CA GLY A 115 -4.21 0.24 -4.06
C GLY A 115 -5.21 1.14 -3.34
N GLN A 116 -6.29 1.53 -4.00
CA GLN A 116 -7.44 2.21 -3.38
C GLN A 116 -8.72 1.42 -3.58
N LEU A 117 -9.64 1.56 -2.62
CA LEU A 117 -11.01 1.06 -2.64
C LEU A 117 -11.93 2.11 -2.01
N CYS A 118 -13.14 2.27 -2.51
CA CYS A 118 -14.15 3.04 -1.79
C CYS A 118 -14.72 2.22 -0.63
N LYS A 119 -14.82 2.83 0.55
CA LYS A 119 -15.33 2.15 1.76
C LYS A 119 -16.73 1.60 1.52
N ASN A 120 -17.59 2.38 0.86
CA ASN A 120 -18.99 2.08 0.54
C ASN A 120 -19.22 1.30 -0.77
N ASP A 121 -18.18 0.68 -1.36
CA ASP A 121 -18.34 -0.17 -2.54
C ASP A 121 -19.10 -1.46 -2.16
N LEU A 122 -20.16 -1.77 -2.90
CA LEU A 122 -21.04 -2.93 -2.69
C LEU A 122 -20.95 -3.95 -3.83
N GLY A 123 -20.01 -3.76 -4.75
CA GLY A 123 -19.89 -4.49 -6.00
C GLY A 123 -20.87 -4.04 -7.07
N GLY A 124 -20.81 -4.70 -8.23
CA GLY A 124 -21.69 -4.41 -9.35
C GLY A 124 -22.98 -5.24 -9.34
N HIS A 125 -23.99 -4.78 -10.09
CA HIS A 125 -25.30 -5.41 -10.13
C HIS A 125 -25.36 -6.68 -10.99
N ARG A 126 -24.84 -6.64 -12.23
CA ARG A 126 -24.82 -7.79 -13.16
C ARG A 126 -23.43 -8.40 -13.31
N SER A 127 -22.42 -7.55 -13.48
CA SER A 127 -21.00 -7.91 -13.55
C SER A 127 -20.31 -7.48 -12.26
N LEU A 128 -19.18 -8.11 -11.93
CA LEU A 128 -18.48 -7.87 -10.66
C LEU A 128 -19.40 -8.00 -9.42
N VAL A 129 -20.33 -8.96 -9.45
CA VAL A 129 -21.20 -9.24 -8.30
C VAL A 129 -20.35 -9.68 -7.11
N ASN A 130 -20.52 -8.98 -5.98
CA ASN A 130 -19.72 -9.13 -4.76
C ASN A 130 -18.21 -9.01 -5.00
N LYS A 131 -17.81 -8.17 -5.95
CA LYS A 131 -16.42 -7.84 -6.22
C LYS A 131 -16.22 -6.34 -6.35
N TRP A 132 -15.06 -5.87 -5.94
CA TRP A 132 -14.75 -4.43 -5.97
C TRP A 132 -14.97 -3.83 -7.36
N THR A 133 -15.62 -2.69 -7.43
CA THR A 133 -15.82 -1.90 -8.66
C THR A 133 -14.92 -0.66 -8.68
N THR A 134 -14.40 -0.28 -7.52
CA THR A 134 -13.59 0.92 -7.29
C THR A 134 -12.09 0.64 -7.11
N PHE A 135 -11.68 -0.63 -7.26
CA PHE A 135 -10.28 -1.03 -7.11
C PHE A 135 -9.41 -0.44 -8.21
N LEU A 136 -8.40 0.33 -7.79
CA LEU A 136 -7.30 0.79 -8.62
C LEU A 136 -5.98 0.60 -7.89
N LYS A 137 -4.90 0.33 -8.62
CA LYS A 137 -3.53 0.28 -8.09
C LYS A 137 -2.55 1.12 -8.90
N ALA A 138 -1.60 1.74 -8.22
CA ALA A 138 -0.50 2.48 -8.82
C ALA A 138 0.84 1.95 -8.32
N ARG A 139 1.91 2.10 -9.12
CA ARG A 139 3.28 1.80 -8.68
C ARG A 139 3.75 2.87 -7.69
N LEU A 140 4.35 2.46 -6.59
CA LEU A 140 5.18 3.35 -5.75
C LEU A 140 6.63 3.21 -6.23
N THR A 141 7.27 4.31 -6.59
CA THR A 141 8.71 4.30 -6.92
C THR A 141 9.52 4.81 -5.75
N CYS A 142 10.55 4.08 -5.35
CA CYS A 142 11.58 4.59 -4.46
C CYS A 142 12.94 4.35 -5.13
N SER A 143 13.57 5.42 -5.62
CA SER A 143 14.83 5.32 -6.34
C SER A 143 15.75 6.49 -6.09
N VAL A 144 17.05 6.24 -6.22
CA VAL A 144 18.09 7.28 -6.23
C VAL A 144 18.47 7.56 -7.68
N PRO A 145 18.29 8.80 -8.17
CA PRO A 145 18.69 9.19 -9.51
C PRO A 145 20.20 9.03 -9.71
N GLY A 146 20.61 8.31 -10.76
CA GLY A 146 22.03 8.13 -11.09
C GLY A 146 22.56 9.24 -11.99
N LEU A 147 23.87 9.53 -11.88
CA LEU A 147 24.55 10.55 -12.71
C LEU A 147 24.47 10.28 -14.22
N ASN A 148 24.35 9.00 -14.60
CA ASN A 148 24.26 8.55 -15.99
C ASN A 148 22.80 8.39 -16.47
N GLY A 149 21.82 8.87 -15.70
CA GLY A 149 20.39 8.71 -16.00
C GLY A 149 19.84 7.31 -15.75
N ILE A 150 20.60 6.44 -15.07
CA ILE A 150 20.15 5.12 -14.64
C ILE A 150 19.89 5.18 -13.14
N ASP A 151 18.62 5.03 -12.77
CA ASP A 151 18.18 5.09 -11.40
C ASP A 151 18.44 3.77 -10.66
N THR A 152 18.80 3.88 -9.38
CA THR A 152 18.90 2.71 -8.49
C THR A 152 17.57 2.55 -7.75
N HIS A 153 16.84 1.48 -8.05
CA HIS A 153 15.50 1.22 -7.48
C HIS A 153 15.54 0.33 -6.23
N PHE A 154 14.62 0.63 -5.32
CA PHE A 154 14.27 -0.18 -4.15
C PHE A 154 12.79 -0.56 -4.29
N ASP A 155 12.51 -1.70 -4.92
CA ASP A 155 11.13 -2.11 -5.25
C ASP A 155 10.52 -3.08 -4.21
N GLU A 156 11.32 -3.63 -3.29
CA GLU A 156 10.86 -4.56 -2.27
C GLU A 156 10.30 -3.81 -1.06
N LEU A 157 9.02 -3.42 -1.13
CA LEU A 157 8.30 -2.83 0.00
C LEU A 157 8.27 -3.80 1.21
N GLN A 158 8.63 -3.29 2.39
CA GLN A 158 8.71 -4.07 3.64
C GLN A 158 7.68 -3.62 4.68
N ASP A 159 7.52 -2.31 4.86
CA ASP A 159 6.64 -1.72 5.87
C ASP A 159 6.16 -0.33 5.46
N VAL A 160 5.04 0.12 6.03
CA VAL A 160 4.47 1.45 5.82
C VAL A 160 3.95 2.04 7.13
N PHE A 161 4.21 3.32 7.33
CA PHE A 161 3.74 4.09 8.48
C PHE A 161 3.07 5.37 8.03
N LEU A 162 1.86 5.65 8.53
CA LEU A 162 1.12 6.86 8.22
C LEU A 162 1.32 7.85 9.37
N MET A 163 2.10 8.89 9.11
CA MET A 163 2.25 10.01 10.04
C MET A 163 1.02 10.91 9.93
N SER A 164 0.30 11.04 11.05
CA SER A 164 -0.86 11.92 11.13
C SER A 164 -0.45 13.38 10.92
N SER A 165 -1.23 14.08 10.09
CA SER A 165 -1.13 15.51 9.88
C SER A 165 -2.26 16.23 10.62
N LYS A 166 -2.20 17.56 10.69
CA LYS A 166 -3.32 18.37 11.20
C LYS A 166 -4.60 18.17 10.37
N ASP A 167 -4.43 17.90 9.08
CA ASP A 167 -5.50 17.49 8.19
C ASP A 167 -5.50 15.95 8.05
N PRO A 168 -6.52 15.24 8.57
CA PRO A 168 -6.59 13.77 8.51
C PRO A 168 -6.71 13.25 7.07
N LYS A 169 -7.07 14.10 6.10
CA LYS A 169 -7.14 13.75 4.67
C LYS A 169 -5.75 13.72 4.03
N ASN A 170 -4.73 14.24 4.71
CA ASN A 170 -3.38 14.35 4.14
C ASN A 170 -2.31 13.83 5.12
N PRO A 171 -2.37 12.56 5.55
CA PRO A 171 -1.26 11.94 6.24
C PRO A 171 -0.04 11.88 5.33
N VAL A 172 1.14 11.93 5.92
CA VAL A 172 2.40 11.65 5.21
C VAL A 172 2.69 10.16 5.33
N ILE A 173 2.87 9.49 4.19
CA ILE A 173 3.15 8.06 4.17
C ILE A 173 4.66 7.87 4.12
N TYR A 174 5.21 7.24 5.14
CA TYR A 174 6.57 6.72 5.12
C TYR A 174 6.53 5.24 4.74
N ALA A 175 7.47 4.82 3.90
CA ALA A 175 7.55 3.45 3.46
C ALA A 175 8.99 2.97 3.39
N VAL A 176 9.22 1.76 3.90
CA VAL A 176 10.51 1.08 3.90
C VAL A 176 10.60 0.19 2.67
N PHE A 177 11.67 0.34 1.91
CA PHE A 177 11.97 -0.45 0.74
C PHE A 177 13.35 -1.10 0.85
N THR A 178 13.51 -2.24 0.20
CA THR A 178 14.81 -2.88 0.00
C THR A 178 15.09 -3.13 -1.47
N THR A 179 16.33 -3.45 -1.79
CA THR A 179 16.74 -3.88 -3.13
C THR A 179 16.22 -5.29 -3.42
N SER A 180 15.87 -5.56 -4.68
CA SER A 180 15.48 -6.90 -5.14
C SER A 180 16.68 -7.82 -5.39
N SER A 181 17.90 -7.28 -5.38
CA SER A 181 19.13 -8.04 -5.63
C SER A 181 19.54 -8.84 -4.41
N ASN A 182 19.85 -10.12 -4.61
CA ASN A 182 20.44 -10.96 -3.57
C ASN A 182 21.91 -10.64 -3.30
N ILE A 183 22.58 -9.93 -4.22
CA ILE A 183 24.01 -9.59 -4.11
C ILE A 183 24.18 -8.19 -3.52
N PHE A 184 23.41 -7.23 -4.02
CA PHE A 184 23.44 -5.86 -3.54
C PHE A 184 22.35 -5.67 -2.50
N LYS A 185 22.73 -5.73 -1.22
CA LYS A 185 21.84 -5.40 -0.12
C LYS A 185 21.76 -3.88 0.03
N GLY A 186 20.57 -3.34 -0.12
CA GLY A 186 20.29 -1.94 0.16
C GLY A 186 18.90 -1.77 0.75
N SER A 187 18.73 -0.71 1.52
CA SER A 187 17.46 -0.28 2.10
C SER A 187 17.27 1.22 1.89
N ALA A 188 16.03 1.64 1.77
CA ALA A 188 15.67 3.04 1.63
C ALA A 188 14.36 3.35 2.36
N VAL A 189 14.22 4.58 2.84
CA VAL A 189 12.95 5.12 3.34
C VAL A 189 12.50 6.22 2.38
N CYS A 190 11.29 6.10 1.84
CA CYS A 190 10.69 7.10 0.98
C CYS A 190 9.42 7.68 1.64
N MET A 191 9.20 8.98 1.43
CA MET A 191 7.97 9.67 1.85
C MET A 191 7.07 9.92 0.66
N TYR A 192 5.76 9.82 0.85
CA TYR A 192 4.74 10.11 -0.16
C TYR A 192 3.65 10.98 0.45
N ASN A 193 3.11 11.91 -0.34
CA ASN A 193 1.95 12.72 0.05
C ASN A 193 0.68 12.23 -0.67
N MET A 194 -0.47 12.45 -0.04
CA MET A 194 -1.75 12.05 -0.60
C MET A 194 -2.15 12.84 -1.85
N ALA A 195 -1.64 14.06 -2.04
CA ALA A 195 -1.95 14.86 -3.21
C ALA A 195 -1.40 14.24 -4.52
N ASP A 196 -0.16 13.73 -4.49
CA ASP A 196 0.46 13.06 -5.63
C ASP A 196 -0.17 11.69 -5.88
N ILE A 197 -0.50 10.95 -4.81
CA ILE A 197 -1.24 9.68 -4.90
C ILE A 197 -2.59 9.89 -5.60
N ARG A 198 -3.37 10.88 -5.17
CA ARG A 198 -4.66 11.24 -5.80
C ARG A 198 -4.48 11.67 -7.25
N ARG A 199 -3.46 12.49 -7.55
CA ARG A 199 -3.15 12.90 -8.92
C ARG A 199 -2.92 11.70 -9.84
N VAL A 200 -2.19 10.69 -9.36
CA VAL A 200 -1.95 9.46 -10.10
C VAL A 200 -3.24 8.66 -10.28
N PHE A 201 -4.04 8.48 -9.24
CA PHE A 201 -5.33 7.79 -9.37
C PHE A 201 -6.35 8.52 -10.25
N LEU A 202 -6.23 9.85 -10.39
CA LEU A 202 -7.00 10.67 -11.34
C LEU A 202 -6.38 10.71 -12.76
N GLY A 203 -5.17 10.18 -12.92
CA GLY A 203 -4.42 10.16 -14.17
C GLY A 203 -4.87 9.08 -15.17
N PRO A 204 -4.03 8.77 -16.16
CA PRO A 204 -4.33 7.75 -17.17
C PRO A 204 -4.29 6.34 -16.59
N TYR A 205 -5.28 5.53 -16.94
CA TYR A 205 -5.27 4.09 -16.68
C TYR A 205 -4.21 3.41 -17.56
N ALA A 206 -3.60 2.35 -17.05
CA ALA A 206 -2.70 1.49 -17.83
C ALA A 206 -3.52 0.62 -18.78
N HIS A 207 -3.12 0.56 -20.04
CA HIS A 207 -3.84 -0.16 -21.09
C HIS A 207 -2.90 -0.99 -21.96
N ARG A 208 -3.41 -2.10 -22.49
CA ARG A 208 -2.78 -2.90 -23.54
C ARG A 208 -3.88 -3.56 -24.38
N ASP A 209 -3.74 -3.53 -25.71
CA ASP A 209 -4.71 -4.14 -26.62
C ASP A 209 -4.69 -5.67 -26.59
N GLY A 210 -3.58 -6.26 -26.15
CA GLY A 210 -3.43 -7.70 -26.02
C GLY A 210 -2.21 -8.10 -25.18
N PRO A 211 -2.00 -9.41 -24.96
CA PRO A 211 -0.93 -9.92 -24.09
C PRO A 211 0.48 -9.56 -24.53
N THR A 212 0.70 -9.40 -25.85
CA THR A 212 1.99 -9.08 -26.46
C THR A 212 2.25 -7.59 -26.62
N TYR A 213 1.25 -6.75 -26.36
CA TYR A 213 1.37 -5.30 -26.49
C TYR A 213 2.01 -4.69 -25.25
N GLN A 214 2.79 -3.64 -25.47
CA GLN A 214 3.35 -2.86 -24.37
C GLN A 214 2.25 -2.10 -23.63
N TRP A 215 2.47 -1.85 -22.35
CA TRP A 215 1.61 -0.96 -21.57
C TRP A 215 1.70 0.46 -22.10
N VAL A 216 0.55 1.08 -22.34
CA VAL A 216 0.40 2.45 -22.79
C VAL A 216 -0.61 3.19 -21.91
N PRO A 217 -0.55 4.53 -21.83
CA PRO A 217 -1.58 5.30 -21.16
C PRO A 217 -2.88 5.23 -21.98
N PHE A 218 -4.00 4.89 -21.35
CA PHE A 218 -5.30 4.86 -22.01
C PHE A 218 -5.68 6.25 -22.55
N GLN A 219 -5.88 6.35 -23.87
CA GLN A 219 -6.26 7.60 -24.57
C GLN A 219 -7.72 7.64 -25.02
N GLY A 220 -8.47 6.54 -24.80
CA GLY A 220 -9.87 6.47 -25.20
C GLY A 220 -10.80 7.28 -24.28
N ARG A 221 -12.10 7.20 -24.55
CA ARG A 221 -13.12 7.81 -23.69
C ARG A 221 -13.24 7.02 -22.38
N VAL A 222 -12.93 7.67 -21.25
CA VAL A 222 -13.19 7.13 -19.92
C VAL A 222 -14.70 7.23 -19.63
N PRO A 223 -15.36 6.16 -19.16
CA PRO A 223 -16.80 6.19 -18.87
C PRO A 223 -17.11 7.03 -17.63
N TYR A 224 -18.39 7.37 -17.45
CA TYR A 224 -18.88 8.21 -16.34
C TYR A 224 -19.92 7.46 -15.48
N PRO A 225 -19.84 7.53 -14.13
CA PRO A 225 -18.81 8.21 -13.34
C PRO A 225 -17.43 7.55 -13.52
N ARG A 226 -16.36 8.33 -13.27
CA ARG A 226 -15.00 7.86 -13.51
C ARG A 226 -14.71 6.62 -12.64
N PRO A 227 -14.32 5.48 -13.20
CA PRO A 227 -13.98 4.26 -12.44
C PRO A 227 -12.99 4.54 -11.30
N GLY A 228 -13.30 4.10 -10.08
CA GLY A 228 -12.54 4.41 -8.87
C GLY A 228 -13.02 5.63 -8.08
N THR A 229 -14.07 6.31 -8.54
CA THR A 229 -14.80 7.33 -7.77
C THR A 229 -15.86 6.65 -6.90
N CYS A 230 -16.01 7.10 -5.65
CA CYS A 230 -17.00 6.53 -4.73
C CYS A 230 -18.42 6.99 -5.11
N PRO A 231 -19.44 6.14 -4.95
CA PRO A 231 -20.83 6.60 -5.04
C PRO A 231 -21.09 7.61 -3.93
N SER A 232 -21.72 8.72 -4.27
CA SER A 232 -21.96 9.84 -3.37
C SER A 232 -23.31 10.46 -3.69
N LYS A 233 -24.13 10.71 -2.67
CA LYS A 233 -25.46 11.33 -2.85
C LYS A 233 -25.38 12.79 -3.26
N THR A 234 -24.23 13.41 -3.04
CA THR A 234 -23.99 14.84 -3.29
C THR A 234 -23.63 15.12 -4.75
N PHE A 235 -22.92 14.21 -5.41
CA PHE A 235 -22.43 14.39 -6.78
C PHE A 235 -22.49 13.09 -7.58
N GLY A 236 -22.94 13.17 -8.84
CA GLY A 236 -22.94 12.03 -9.78
C GLY A 236 -24.25 11.26 -9.88
N GLY A 237 -25.15 11.39 -8.89
CA GLY A 237 -26.52 10.83 -8.97
C GLY A 237 -26.61 9.31 -8.85
N PHE A 238 -25.58 8.66 -8.29
CA PHE A 238 -25.56 7.22 -8.01
C PHE A 238 -25.37 6.99 -6.52
N ASP A 239 -26.40 6.41 -5.88
CA ASP A 239 -26.41 6.15 -4.44
C ASP A 239 -25.66 4.86 -4.07
N SER A 240 -25.39 3.99 -5.05
CA SER A 240 -24.71 2.71 -4.86
C SER A 240 -23.86 2.32 -6.07
N THR A 241 -22.79 1.55 -5.83
CA THR A 241 -22.00 0.93 -6.92
C THR A 241 -22.82 -0.07 -7.74
N LYS A 242 -23.94 -0.58 -7.20
CA LYS A 242 -24.87 -1.44 -7.93
C LYS A 242 -25.62 -0.71 -9.03
N ASP A 243 -25.76 0.61 -8.92
CA ASP A 243 -26.46 1.43 -9.91
C ASP A 243 -25.53 1.93 -11.03
N LEU A 244 -24.24 1.55 -10.99
CA LEU A 244 -23.28 1.95 -11.99
C LEU A 244 -23.60 1.36 -13.37
N PRO A 245 -23.42 2.15 -14.45
CA PRO A 245 -23.57 1.68 -15.82
C PRO A 245 -22.63 0.50 -16.17
N ASP A 246 -23.09 -0.36 -17.08
CA ASP A 246 -22.35 -1.56 -17.51
C ASP A 246 -20.98 -1.22 -18.14
N ASP A 247 -20.83 -0.07 -18.81
CA ASP A 247 -19.57 0.37 -19.41
C ASP A 247 -18.53 0.80 -18.37
N VAL A 248 -18.95 1.45 -17.27
CA VAL A 248 -18.10 1.75 -16.10
C VAL A 248 -17.57 0.46 -15.48
N ILE A 249 -18.45 -0.50 -15.22
CA ILE A 249 -18.09 -1.80 -14.64
C ILE A 249 -17.14 -2.58 -15.55
N THR A 250 -17.43 -2.62 -16.85
CA THR A 250 -16.58 -3.29 -17.85
C THR A 250 -15.20 -2.63 -17.93
N PHE A 251 -15.15 -1.31 -17.88
CA PHE A 251 -13.90 -0.56 -17.90
C PHE A 251 -13.06 -0.84 -16.66
N ALA A 252 -13.65 -0.72 -15.45
CA ALA A 252 -12.97 -0.98 -14.19
C ALA A 252 -12.38 -2.38 -14.15
N ARG A 253 -13.14 -3.39 -14.62
CA ARG A 253 -12.67 -4.78 -14.69
C ARG A 253 -11.43 -4.96 -15.56
N GLY A 254 -11.35 -4.22 -16.66
CA GLY A 254 -10.23 -4.28 -17.60
C GLY A 254 -9.03 -3.40 -17.22
N HIS A 255 -9.22 -2.38 -16.39
CA HIS A 255 -8.24 -1.33 -16.10
C HIS A 255 -8.00 -1.10 -14.59
N PRO A 256 -7.61 -2.13 -13.82
CA PRO A 256 -7.35 -1.98 -12.39
C PRO A 256 -6.03 -1.23 -12.08
N ALA A 257 -5.16 -0.96 -13.06
CA ALA A 257 -3.86 -0.33 -12.83
C ALA A 257 -3.79 1.07 -13.45
N MET A 258 -3.12 1.99 -12.76
CA MET A 258 -2.76 3.31 -13.28
C MET A 258 -1.44 3.24 -14.06
N PHE A 259 -1.33 4.04 -15.12
CA PHE A 259 -0.12 4.07 -15.96
C PHE A 259 1.02 4.83 -15.27
N ASN A 260 0.73 6.00 -14.72
CA ASN A 260 1.75 6.79 -14.03
C ASN A 260 2.08 6.18 -12.66
N PRO A 261 3.37 6.14 -12.27
CA PRO A 261 3.75 5.83 -10.90
C PRO A 261 3.55 7.01 -9.96
N VAL A 262 3.48 6.72 -8.67
CA VAL A 262 3.61 7.69 -7.58
C VAL A 262 5.09 7.83 -7.23
N HIS A 263 5.62 9.04 -7.38
CA HIS A 263 6.98 9.38 -7.00
C HIS A 263 7.06 9.85 -5.54
N PRO A 264 8.20 9.64 -4.86
CA PRO A 264 8.36 10.10 -3.49
C PRO A 264 8.55 11.62 -3.46
N ILE A 265 8.28 12.22 -2.31
CA ILE A 265 8.50 13.65 -2.08
C ILE A 265 9.97 13.98 -2.38
N GLY A 266 10.21 15.02 -3.19
CA GLY A 266 11.56 15.39 -3.63
C GLY A 266 12.18 14.46 -4.68
N GLY A 267 11.47 13.42 -5.14
CA GLY A 267 11.93 12.50 -6.19
C GLY A 267 13.04 11.54 -5.77
N ARG A 268 13.29 11.41 -4.46
CA ARG A 268 14.35 10.55 -3.89
C ARG A 268 13.97 10.04 -2.49
N PRO A 269 14.61 8.96 -1.99
CA PRO A 269 14.50 8.56 -0.59
C PRO A 269 15.10 9.59 0.36
N ILE A 270 14.60 9.59 1.60
CA ILE A 270 15.09 10.43 2.69
C ILE A 270 16.15 9.75 3.56
N VAL A 271 16.25 8.42 3.48
CA VAL A 271 17.29 7.61 4.13
C VAL A 271 17.71 6.52 3.15
N VAL A 272 19.02 6.27 3.01
CA VAL A 272 19.57 5.20 2.17
C VAL A 272 20.69 4.48 2.90
N ARG A 273 20.65 3.15 2.95
CA ARG A 273 21.72 2.30 3.50
C ARG A 273 22.08 1.22 2.49
N THR A 274 23.33 1.20 2.04
CA THR A 274 23.82 0.23 1.03
C THR A 274 25.16 -0.41 1.40
N ASP A 275 25.82 0.12 2.42
CA ASP A 275 27.16 -0.22 2.90
C ASP A 275 27.12 -1.03 4.21
N VAL A 276 25.98 -1.66 4.50
CA VAL A 276 25.72 -2.43 5.72
C VAL A 276 25.27 -3.86 5.39
N ASP A 277 25.44 -4.78 6.33
CA ASP A 277 25.12 -6.21 6.14
C ASP A 277 23.65 -6.58 6.46
N TYR A 278 22.89 -5.61 6.98
CA TYR A 278 21.46 -5.72 7.32
C TYR A 278 20.55 -5.00 6.32
N GLN A 279 19.26 -5.32 6.37
CA GLN A 279 18.21 -4.60 5.68
C GLN A 279 17.16 -4.05 6.65
N PHE A 280 16.53 -2.95 6.26
CA PHE A 280 15.40 -2.40 7.01
C PHE A 280 14.19 -3.33 6.88
N SER A 281 13.48 -3.49 7.98
CA SER A 281 12.34 -4.41 8.08
C SER A 281 11.05 -3.71 8.49
N GLN A 282 11.13 -2.67 9.31
CA GLN A 282 9.99 -1.94 9.86
C GLN A 282 10.31 -0.48 10.14
N LEU A 283 9.26 0.33 10.27
CA LEU A 283 9.37 1.76 10.57
C LEU A 283 8.20 2.24 11.43
N VAL A 284 8.52 3.02 12.46
CA VAL A 284 7.57 3.96 13.08
C VAL A 284 8.20 5.34 13.14
N VAL A 285 7.37 6.38 13.11
CA VAL A 285 7.85 7.76 13.13
C VAL A 285 7.09 8.52 14.20
N ASP A 286 7.83 9.18 15.08
CA ASP A 286 7.30 10.03 16.14
C ASP A 286 7.54 11.52 15.81
N LYS A 287 6.61 12.39 16.18
CA LYS A 287 6.73 13.84 15.98
C LYS A 287 7.10 14.51 17.29
N VAL A 288 8.38 14.83 17.44
CA VAL A 288 8.94 15.34 18.69
C VAL A 288 9.07 16.86 18.61
N GLU A 289 8.57 17.55 19.63
CA GLU A 289 8.76 18.98 19.83
C GLU A 289 10.08 19.24 20.56
N ALA A 290 10.96 20.02 19.93
CA ALA A 290 12.23 20.50 20.47
C ALA A 290 12.22 22.03 20.61
N GLU A 291 13.23 22.60 21.26
CA GLU A 291 13.30 24.06 21.51
C GLU A 291 13.30 24.90 20.22
N ASP A 292 13.85 24.35 19.13
CA ASP A 292 14.05 24.99 17.84
C ASP A 292 13.01 24.58 16.77
N GLY A 293 12.15 23.61 17.06
CA GLY A 293 11.10 23.19 16.14
C GLY A 293 10.58 21.77 16.37
N GLN A 294 9.75 21.31 15.44
CA GLN A 294 9.25 19.93 15.43
C GLN A 294 10.07 19.08 14.46
N TYR A 295 10.39 17.87 14.89
CA TYR A 295 11.17 16.91 14.12
C TYR A 295 10.44 15.57 14.03
N ASP A 296 10.44 15.01 12.82
CA ASP A 296 10.00 13.63 12.61
C ASP A 296 11.19 12.70 12.92
N VAL A 297 11.08 11.97 14.03
CA VAL A 297 12.07 11.01 14.51
C VAL A 297 11.66 9.61 14.05
N MET A 298 12.45 9.02 13.17
CA MET A 298 12.24 7.68 12.63
C MET A 298 12.92 6.64 13.51
N PHE A 299 12.17 5.59 13.86
CA PHE A 299 12.71 4.37 14.46
C PHE A 299 12.62 3.26 13.41
N ILE A 300 13.78 2.84 12.91
CA ILE A 300 13.89 1.89 11.79
C ILE A 300 14.40 0.57 12.34
N GLY A 301 13.57 -0.48 12.26
CA GLY A 301 13.94 -1.84 12.63
C GLY A 301 14.72 -2.53 11.51
N THR A 302 15.63 -3.43 11.88
CA THR A 302 16.43 -4.21 10.91
C THR A 302 16.14 -5.71 10.98
N ASP A 303 16.56 -6.45 9.97
CA ASP A 303 16.52 -7.92 9.92
C ASP A 303 17.56 -8.62 10.82
N LEU A 304 18.40 -7.85 11.52
CA LEU A 304 19.35 -8.34 12.52
C LEU A 304 18.91 -8.09 13.97
N GLY A 305 17.75 -7.46 14.17
CA GLY A 305 17.24 -7.15 15.50
C GLY A 305 17.86 -5.90 16.12
N THR A 306 18.28 -4.96 15.29
CA THR A 306 18.69 -3.61 15.70
C THR A 306 17.60 -2.59 15.37
N VAL A 307 17.61 -1.47 16.09
CA VAL A 307 16.75 -0.31 15.85
C VAL A 307 17.65 0.92 15.68
N LEU A 308 17.47 1.62 14.57
CA LEU A 308 18.12 2.89 14.27
C LEU A 308 17.17 4.02 14.63
N LYS A 309 17.67 5.02 15.37
CA LYS A 309 16.95 6.28 15.62
C LYS A 309 17.53 7.34 14.69
N VAL A 310 16.72 7.84 13.77
CA VAL A 310 17.16 8.74 12.68
C VAL A 310 16.27 9.98 12.64
N VAL A 311 16.88 11.14 12.46
CA VAL A 311 16.17 12.40 12.17
C VAL A 311 16.62 12.90 10.81
N THR A 312 15.71 13.52 10.05
CA THR A 312 16.03 14.21 8.81
C THR A 312 15.87 15.71 8.98
N ILE A 313 16.93 16.46 8.73
CA ILE A 313 16.99 17.91 8.94
C ILE A 313 17.20 18.59 7.57
N PRO A 314 16.43 19.63 7.22
CA PRO A 314 16.69 20.41 6.01
C PRO A 314 18.07 21.07 6.06
N ARG A 315 18.88 20.90 5.01
CA ARG A 315 20.16 21.61 4.86
C ARG A 315 19.97 23.05 4.40
N GLU A 316 19.62 23.19 3.12
CA GLU A 316 19.41 24.49 2.47
C GLU A 316 17.95 24.66 2.03
N SER A 317 17.22 23.56 1.83
CA SER A 317 15.82 23.56 1.44
C SER A 317 15.09 22.32 1.96
N TRP A 318 13.76 22.38 2.01
CA TRP A 318 12.92 21.21 2.33
C TRP A 318 13.04 20.04 1.34
N HIS A 319 13.65 20.28 0.19
CA HIS A 319 13.91 19.24 -0.81
C HIS A 319 15.28 18.58 -0.58
N ASP A 320 16.16 19.18 0.23
CA ASP A 320 17.50 18.69 0.53
C ASP A 320 17.63 18.40 2.03
N LEU A 321 17.33 17.14 2.37
CA LEU A 321 17.34 16.65 3.73
C LEU A 321 18.65 15.93 4.03
N GLU A 322 19.27 16.26 5.15
CA GLU A 322 20.37 15.52 5.74
C GLU A 322 19.83 14.53 6.77
N GLU A 323 20.19 13.27 6.61
CA GLU A 323 19.94 12.23 7.60
C GLU A 323 20.98 12.30 8.73
N VAL A 324 20.51 12.23 9.97
CA VAL A 324 21.34 12.16 11.17
C VAL A 324 20.94 10.92 11.95
N VAL A 325 21.86 9.94 12.04
CA VAL A 325 21.68 8.77 12.90
C VAL A 325 22.05 9.18 14.33
N LEU A 326 21.06 9.18 15.21
CA LEU A 326 21.26 9.50 16.62
C LEU A 326 21.79 8.29 17.38
N GLU A 327 21.19 7.12 17.17
CA GLU A 327 21.47 5.90 17.93
C GLU A 327 21.27 4.65 17.07
N GLU A 328 22.05 3.62 17.34
CA GLU A 328 21.83 2.25 16.87
C GLU A 328 21.80 1.30 18.07
N MET A 329 20.65 0.67 18.31
CA MET A 329 20.41 -0.16 19.50
C MET A 329 20.13 -1.60 19.12
N THR A 330 20.86 -2.55 19.71
CA THR A 330 20.52 -3.98 19.59
C THR A 330 19.49 -4.33 20.66
N VAL A 331 18.31 -4.79 20.25
CA VAL A 331 17.18 -5.05 21.17
C VAL A 331 16.91 -6.54 21.40
N PHE A 332 17.60 -7.42 20.69
CA PHE A 332 17.58 -8.86 20.94
C PHE A 332 18.92 -9.39 21.42
N ARG A 333 18.91 -10.27 22.43
CA ARG A 333 20.11 -10.91 22.99
C ARG A 333 20.89 -11.73 21.94
N VAL A 334 20.20 -12.28 20.95
CA VAL A 334 20.78 -13.05 19.85
C VAL A 334 20.26 -12.46 18.54
N ARG A 335 21.12 -12.32 17.54
CA ARG A 335 20.73 -11.88 16.19
C ARG A 335 19.63 -12.81 15.67
N SER A 336 18.42 -12.30 15.56
CA SER A 336 17.27 -13.06 15.08
C SER A 336 16.99 -12.67 13.65
N HIS A 337 17.21 -13.59 12.72
CA HIS A 337 16.84 -13.43 11.31
C HIS A 337 15.38 -13.84 11.05
N THR A 338 14.68 -14.30 12.09
CA THR A 338 13.33 -14.91 11.99
C THR A 338 12.26 -14.13 12.76
N GLY A 339 12.66 -13.22 13.65
CA GLY A 339 11.73 -12.33 14.36
C GLY A 339 11.58 -11.02 13.60
N LYS A 340 10.35 -10.71 13.16
CA LYS A 340 10.04 -9.32 12.87
C LYS A 340 10.01 -8.57 14.20
N LEU A 341 10.67 -7.41 14.25
CA LEU A 341 10.37 -6.41 15.27
C LEU A 341 8.85 -6.12 15.23
N VAL A 342 8.28 -5.63 16.30
CA VAL A 342 6.96 -5.01 16.26
C VAL A 342 7.13 -3.72 17.01
N MET A 343 7.13 -2.62 16.27
CA MET A 343 7.29 -1.29 16.83
C MET A 343 5.93 -0.62 16.94
N VAL A 344 5.65 -0.06 18.12
CA VAL A 344 4.42 0.68 18.40
C VAL A 344 4.84 1.91 19.20
N ILE A 345 4.38 3.08 18.78
CA ILE A 345 4.51 4.31 19.55
C ILE A 345 3.35 4.32 20.55
N ILE A 346 3.67 4.52 21.83
CA ILE A 346 2.68 4.61 22.91
C ILE A 346 2.59 6.09 23.29
N ASP A 347 1.46 6.71 22.98
CA ASP A 347 1.13 8.09 23.36
C ASP A 347 0.56 8.17 24.79
#